data_AF-A0A6P0W1S6-F1
#
_entry.id   AF-A0A6P0W1S6-F1
#
_cell.length_a   1.000
_cell.length_b   1.000
_cell.length_c   1.000
_cell.angle_alpha   90.00
_cell.angle_beta   90.00
_cell.angle_gamma   90.00
#
_symmetry.space_group_name_H-M   'P 1'
#
loop_
_entity.id
_entity.type
_entity.pdbx_description
1 polymer ?
#
loop_
_entity_poly.entity_id
_entity_poly.type
_entity_poly.pdbx_seq_one_letter_code
_entity_poly.pdbx_strand_id
1 'polypeptide(L)'
;LPEGEYRAFVFTETLNQATDATGNRVALTARIGTTVYVRQGDLSPNLVVESASWNSEQKQIQLLVRNTGMASVRPVVSWTLQQGETVVEKGGIEPTGIVAESDRYFLLKYPSKDQPVPSSGQYQLTGELIWSEDNEQRTQPFSVELTIPRSAAAGQ
;
A
#
# COMPACT_ATOMS: atom_id res chain seq x y z
N LEU A 1 7.25 -30.24 6.34
CA LEU A 1 6.35 -29.17 6.83
C LEU A 1 5.09 -29.23 5.99
N PRO A 2 3.89 -28.95 6.55
CA PRO A 2 2.69 -28.74 5.75
C PRO A 2 2.92 -27.75 4.60
N GLU A 3 2.14 -27.87 3.55
CA GLU A 3 2.12 -26.84 2.51
C GLU A 3 1.56 -25.53 3.09
N GLY A 4 2.17 -24.42 2.70
CA GLY A 4 1.81 -23.10 3.19
C GLY A 4 2.98 -22.13 3.23
N GLU A 5 2.65 -20.87 3.52
CA GLU A 5 3.63 -19.83 3.74
C GLU A 5 3.93 -19.66 5.23
N TYR A 6 5.21 -19.80 5.59
CA TYR A 6 5.74 -19.52 6.91
C TYR A 6 6.40 -18.15 6.93
N ARG A 7 6.17 -17.40 8.00
CA ARG A 7 6.68 -16.03 8.16
C ARG A 7 7.47 -15.92 9.46
N ALA A 8 8.68 -15.37 9.37
CA ALA A 8 9.50 -15.06 10.53
C ALA A 8 9.89 -13.58 10.51
N PHE A 9 9.80 -12.94 11.67
CA PHE A 9 10.29 -11.58 11.89
C PHE A 9 11.52 -11.65 12.78
N VAL A 10 12.67 -11.29 12.22
CA VAL A 10 13.95 -11.27 12.92
C VAL A 10 14.31 -9.83 13.21
N PHE A 11 14.49 -9.49 14.49
CA PHE A 11 14.93 -8.17 14.90
C PHE A 11 16.31 -8.25 15.54
N THR A 12 17.18 -7.31 15.19
CA THR A 12 18.47 -7.11 15.87
C THR A 12 18.50 -5.69 16.42
N GLU A 13 19.01 -5.55 17.65
CA GLU A 13 19.14 -4.26 18.33
C GLU A 13 20.58 -4.10 18.82
N THR A 14 21.18 -2.95 18.54
CA THR A 14 22.52 -2.62 19.06
C THR A 14 22.38 -1.89 20.38
N LEU A 15 22.81 -2.51 21.48
CA LEU A 15 22.78 -1.91 22.82
C LEU A 15 24.11 -1.21 23.13
N ASN A 16 24.30 0.00 22.61
CA ASN A 16 25.45 0.83 22.98
C ASN A 16 25.00 2.03 23.82
N GLN A 17 25.48 2.10 25.06
CA GLN A 17 25.30 3.27 25.92
C GLN A 17 26.33 4.33 25.55
N ALA A 18 25.87 5.49 25.05
CA ALA A 18 26.73 6.65 24.84
C ALA A 18 26.53 7.65 25.98
N THR A 19 27.63 8.02 26.63
CA THR A 19 27.68 9.09 27.63
C THR A 19 28.50 10.22 27.05
N ASP A 20 28.01 11.46 27.06
CA ASP A 20 28.85 12.60 26.70
C ASP A 20 29.82 12.97 27.85
N ALA A 21 30.82 13.81 27.56
CA ALA A 21 31.84 14.22 28.53
C ALA A 21 31.27 15.00 29.74
N THR A 22 30.03 15.46 29.66
CA THR A 22 29.28 16.18 30.69
C THR A 22 28.35 15.29 31.52
N GLY A 23 28.29 13.98 31.22
CA GLY A 23 27.44 13.01 31.92
C GLY A 23 26.00 12.95 31.42
N ASN A 24 25.65 13.63 30.32
CA ASN A 24 24.33 13.48 29.73
C ASN A 24 24.22 12.12 29.04
N ARG A 25 23.06 11.50 29.22
CA ARG A 25 22.72 10.18 28.68
C ARG A 25 21.82 10.34 27.46
N VAL A 26 22.41 10.40 26.28
CA VAL A 26 21.68 10.31 25.01
C VAL A 26 22.08 9.01 24.32
N ALA A 27 21.15 8.07 24.22
CA ALA A 27 21.38 6.80 23.54
C ALA A 27 20.50 6.70 22.29
N LEU A 28 21.13 6.39 21.16
CA LEU A 28 20.44 6.04 19.91
C LEU A 28 20.43 4.51 19.80
N THR A 29 19.27 3.88 19.98
CA THR A 29 19.11 2.44 19.78
C THR A 29 18.61 2.18 18.36
N ALA A 30 19.48 1.65 17.51
CA ALA A 30 19.08 1.18 16.18
C ALA A 30 18.49 -0.22 16.29
N ARG A 31 17.29 -0.42 15.74
CA ARG A 31 16.66 -1.73 15.55
C ARG A 31 16.52 -2.02 14.07
N ILE A 32 17.08 -3.14 13.62
CA ILE A 32 16.91 -3.64 12.25
C ILE A 32 15.91 -4.80 12.30
N GLY A 33 14.90 -4.75 11.45
CA GLY A 33 13.91 -5.82 11.29
C GLY A 33 14.01 -6.44 9.91
N THR A 34 14.05 -7.76 9.83
CA THR A 34 13.95 -8.54 8.59
C THR A 34 12.72 -9.42 8.66
N THR A 35 11.92 -9.44 7.59
CA THR A 35 10.83 -10.41 7.43
C THR A 35 11.25 -11.46 6.43
N VAL A 36 11.21 -12.73 6.82
CA VAL A 36 11.52 -13.87 5.96
C VAL A 36 10.22 -14.60 5.65
N TYR A 37 9.99 -14.86 4.36
CA TYR A 37 8.86 -15.63 3.85
C TYR A 37 9.42 -16.95 3.29
N VAL A 38 8.90 -18.08 3.77
CA VAL A 38 9.25 -19.41 3.29
C VAL A 38 7.99 -20.05 2.74
N ARG A 39 7.98 -20.35 1.45
CA ARG A 39 6.87 -21.03 0.78
C ARG A 39 7.20 -22.51 0.68
N GLN A 40 6.34 -23.37 1.23
CA GLN A 40 6.42 -24.82 1.07
C GLN A 40 5.29 -25.27 0.15
N GLY A 41 5.65 -25.82 -1.01
CA GLY A 41 4.70 -26.18 -2.07
C GLY A 41 4.59 -25.13 -3.16
N ASP A 42 3.66 -25.34 -4.09
CA ASP A 42 3.40 -24.47 -5.23
C ASP A 42 2.36 -23.40 -4.84
N LEU A 43 2.84 -22.29 -4.27
CA LEU A 43 1.99 -21.23 -3.71
C LEU A 43 2.20 -19.91 -4.44
N SER A 44 1.11 -19.38 -4.97
CA SER A 44 1.07 -18.11 -5.69
C SER A 44 0.14 -17.09 -5.02
N PRO A 45 0.46 -15.79 -5.08
CA PRO A 45 -0.51 -14.75 -4.80
C PRO A 45 -1.55 -14.68 -5.92
N ASN A 46 -2.73 -14.16 -5.61
CA ASN A 46 -3.75 -13.85 -6.60
C ASN A 46 -4.43 -12.53 -6.23
N LEU A 47 -4.06 -11.48 -6.93
CA LEU A 47 -4.44 -10.11 -6.59
C LEU A 47 -5.62 -9.62 -7.41
N VAL A 48 -6.58 -9.00 -6.73
CA VAL A 48 -7.70 -8.29 -7.34
C VAL A 48 -7.88 -6.95 -6.65
N VAL A 49 -8.08 -5.89 -7.43
CA VAL A 49 -8.58 -4.62 -6.91
C VAL A 49 -10.09 -4.74 -6.76
N GLU A 50 -10.58 -4.66 -5.53
CA GLU A 50 -12.01 -4.81 -5.24
C GLU A 50 -12.76 -3.49 -5.37
N SER A 51 -12.19 -2.39 -4.88
CA SER A 51 -12.84 -1.07 -4.91
C SER A 51 -11.86 0.07 -4.70
N ALA A 52 -12.31 1.28 -5.01
CA ALA A 52 -11.70 2.53 -4.58
C ALA A 52 -12.72 3.38 -3.80
N SER A 53 -12.26 4.07 -2.76
CA SER A 53 -13.12 4.92 -1.93
C SER A 53 -12.41 6.21 -1.52
N TRP A 54 -13.19 7.25 -1.25
CA TRP A 54 -12.69 8.49 -0.69
C TRP A 54 -12.77 8.45 0.84
N ASN A 55 -11.63 8.61 1.51
CA ASN A 55 -11.57 8.84 2.94
C ASN A 55 -11.67 10.36 3.21
N SER A 56 -12.85 10.81 3.67
CA SER A 56 -13.11 12.22 3.95
C SER A 56 -12.31 12.79 5.12
N GLU A 57 -11.95 11.96 6.11
CA GLU A 57 -11.18 12.40 7.27
C GLU A 57 -9.73 12.69 6.90
N GLN A 58 -9.13 11.77 6.12
CA GLN A 58 -7.74 11.87 5.65
C GLN A 58 -7.61 12.68 4.37
N LYS A 59 -8.73 12.98 3.70
CA LYS A 59 -8.80 13.59 2.37
C LYS A 59 -7.93 12.84 1.36
N GLN A 60 -8.10 11.51 1.30
CA GLN A 60 -7.29 10.63 0.47
C GLN A 60 -8.12 9.54 -0.19
N ILE A 61 -7.69 9.12 -1.37
CA ILE A 61 -8.25 7.96 -2.06
C ILE A 61 -7.62 6.69 -1.48
N GLN A 62 -8.45 5.72 -1.15
CA GLN A 62 -8.05 4.39 -0.69
C GLN A 62 -8.42 3.36 -1.76
N LEU A 63 -7.46 2.52 -2.12
CA LEU A 63 -7.64 1.40 -3.05
C LEU A 63 -7.62 0.09 -2.27
N LEU A 64 -8.71 -0.67 -2.29
CA LEU A 64 -8.79 -1.97 -1.64
C LEU A 64 -8.29 -3.05 -2.60
N VAL A 65 -7.20 -3.71 -2.21
CA VAL A 65 -6.62 -4.83 -2.94
C VAL A 65 -6.73 -6.08 -2.09
N ARG A 66 -7.33 -7.13 -2.65
CA ARG A 66 -7.46 -8.44 -2.04
C ARG A 66 -6.43 -9.39 -2.63
N ASN A 67 -5.74 -10.11 -1.77
CA ASN A 67 -4.95 -11.28 -2.14
C ASN A 67 -5.72 -12.54 -1.76
N THR A 68 -6.29 -13.22 -2.74
CA THR A 68 -6.97 -14.51 -2.55
C THR A 68 -6.02 -15.71 -2.67
N GLY A 69 -4.76 -15.45 -3.02
CA GLY A 69 -3.74 -16.49 -3.14
C GLY A 69 -3.13 -16.86 -1.79
N MET A 70 -2.47 -18.03 -1.77
CA MET A 70 -1.90 -18.63 -0.57
C MET A 70 -0.47 -18.16 -0.28
N ALA A 71 0.04 -17.21 -1.06
CA ALA A 71 1.35 -16.59 -0.84
C ALA A 71 1.25 -15.08 -0.67
N SER A 72 2.07 -14.52 0.23
CA SER A 72 2.22 -13.08 0.38
C SER A 72 2.98 -12.49 -0.80
N VAL A 73 2.70 -11.22 -1.10
CA VAL A 73 3.29 -10.51 -2.25
C VAL A 73 3.51 -9.04 -1.90
N ARG A 74 4.44 -8.37 -2.60
CA ARG A 74 4.73 -6.94 -2.41
C ARG A 74 4.54 -6.19 -3.73
N PRO A 75 3.29 -5.97 -4.17
CA PRO A 75 3.05 -5.30 -5.45
C PRO A 75 3.43 -3.82 -5.38
N VAL A 76 3.94 -3.33 -6.50
CA VAL A 76 3.90 -1.92 -6.89
C VAL A 76 2.53 -1.65 -7.48
N VAL A 77 1.97 -0.46 -7.22
CA VAL A 77 0.74 -0.01 -7.86
C VAL A 77 1.07 1.18 -8.74
N SER A 78 0.68 1.14 -10.01
CA SER A 78 0.59 2.31 -10.88
C SER A 78 -0.88 2.68 -11.04
N TRP A 79 -1.21 3.96 -11.12
CA TRP A 79 -2.60 4.39 -11.26
C TRP A 79 -2.76 5.71 -12.02
N THR A 80 -3.93 5.87 -12.62
CA THR A 80 -4.41 7.08 -13.31
C THR A 80 -5.83 7.36 -12.85
N LEU A 81 -6.07 8.57 -12.36
CA LEU A 81 -7.39 9.06 -11.98
C LEU A 81 -7.95 9.92 -13.11
N GLN A 82 -9.18 9.64 -13.55
CA GLN A 82 -9.85 10.35 -14.62
C GLN A 82 -11.25 10.81 -14.19
N GLN A 83 -11.68 11.96 -14.71
CA GLN A 83 -13.04 12.44 -14.63
C GLN A 83 -13.56 12.66 -16.05
N GLY A 84 -14.48 11.79 -16.50
CA GLY A 84 -14.81 11.69 -17.92
C GLY A 84 -13.55 11.37 -18.74
N GLU A 85 -13.26 12.18 -19.77
CA GLU A 85 -12.09 12.01 -20.63
C GLU A 85 -10.83 12.72 -20.09
N THR A 86 -10.95 13.50 -19.01
CA THR A 86 -9.84 14.29 -18.48
C THR A 86 -9.04 13.49 -17.46
N VAL A 87 -7.73 13.38 -17.68
CA VAL A 87 -6.79 12.88 -16.65
C VAL A 87 -6.63 13.93 -15.57
N VAL A 88 -6.98 13.55 -14.35
CA VAL A 88 -6.90 14.41 -13.16
C VAL A 88 -5.53 14.30 -12.52
N GLU A 89 -5.03 13.07 -12.37
CA GLU A 89 -3.72 12.81 -11.79
C GLU A 89 -3.22 11.41 -12.17
N LYS A 90 -1.91 11.20 -12.10
CA LYS A 90 -1.28 9.87 -12.17
C LYS A 90 -0.34 9.67 -10.99
N GLY A 91 -0.11 8.42 -10.60
CA GLY A 91 0.87 8.16 -9.57
C GLY A 91 1.22 6.70 -9.41
N GLY A 92 1.99 6.44 -8.37
CA GLY A 92 2.39 5.10 -7.98
C GLY A 92 2.46 4.95 -6.47
N ILE A 93 2.46 3.69 -6.03
CA ILE A 93 2.61 3.32 -4.63
C ILE A 93 3.76 2.34 -4.53
N GLU A 94 4.68 2.65 -3.61
CA GLU A 94 5.87 1.85 -3.34
C GLU A 94 5.50 0.42 -2.92
N PRO A 95 6.38 -0.56 -3.19
CA PRO A 95 6.15 -1.98 -2.87
C PRO A 95 5.67 -2.18 -1.43
N THR A 96 4.42 -2.61 -1.27
CA THR A 96 3.78 -2.78 0.04
C THR A 96 3.22 -4.18 0.16
N GLY A 97 3.52 -4.88 1.27
CA GLY A 97 3.16 -6.30 1.41
C GLY A 97 1.67 -6.56 1.58
N ILE A 98 1.10 -7.51 0.87
CA ILE A 98 -0.23 -8.06 1.12
C ILE A 98 -0.01 -9.51 1.55
N VAL A 99 -0.55 -9.87 2.72
CA VAL A 99 -0.40 -11.22 3.23
C VAL A 99 -1.25 -12.17 2.39
N ALA A 100 -0.87 -13.45 2.31
CA ALA A 100 -1.73 -14.50 1.78
C ALA A 100 -3.16 -14.40 2.36
N GLU A 101 -4.17 -14.60 1.52
CA GLU A 101 -5.59 -14.66 1.91
C GLU A 101 -6.04 -13.46 2.75
N SER A 102 -5.60 -12.25 2.38
CA SER A 102 -5.89 -11.03 3.12
C SER A 102 -6.10 -9.83 2.21
N ASP A 103 -6.64 -8.76 2.81
CA ASP A 103 -6.92 -7.51 2.14
C ASP A 103 -5.97 -6.41 2.60
N ARG A 104 -5.71 -5.44 1.72
CA ARG A 104 -4.95 -4.25 2.08
C ARG A 104 -5.51 -3.01 1.40
N TYR A 105 -5.67 -1.96 2.20
CA TYR A 105 -5.86 -0.60 1.69
C TYR A 105 -4.52 0.01 1.31
N PHE A 106 -4.45 0.46 0.06
CA PHE A 106 -3.38 1.30 -0.45
C PHE A 106 -3.86 2.74 -0.46
N LEU A 107 -3.11 3.63 0.19
CA LEU A 107 -3.41 5.06 0.22
C LEU A 107 -2.70 5.73 -0.95
N LEU A 108 -3.47 6.33 -1.86
CA LEU A 108 -2.89 7.13 -2.93
C LEU A 108 -2.28 8.38 -2.30
N LYS A 109 -1.07 8.76 -2.76
CA LYS A 109 -0.42 10.03 -2.39
C LYS A 109 -1.05 11.21 -3.14
N TYR A 110 -2.38 11.25 -3.20
CA TYR A 110 -3.17 12.26 -3.89
C TYR A 110 -4.50 12.49 -3.16
N PRO A 111 -4.94 13.75 -3.00
CA PRO A 111 -4.13 14.97 -3.17
C PRO A 111 -2.98 15.01 -2.15
N SER A 112 -1.81 15.49 -2.54
CA SER A 112 -0.73 15.82 -1.60
C SER A 112 -1.00 17.16 -0.89
N LYS A 113 -0.20 17.53 0.12
CA LYS A 113 -0.41 18.76 0.92
C LYS A 113 -0.46 20.03 0.06
N ASP A 114 0.28 20.05 -1.04
CA ASP A 114 0.41 21.20 -1.94
C ASP A 114 -0.55 21.13 -3.13
N GLN A 115 -1.34 20.07 -3.23
CA GLN A 115 -2.32 19.87 -4.29
C GLN A 115 -3.73 20.19 -3.79
N PRO A 116 -4.56 20.80 -4.65
CA PRO A 116 -5.96 21.02 -4.32
C PRO A 116 -6.68 19.68 -4.18
N VAL A 117 -7.66 19.63 -3.28
CA VAL A 117 -8.56 18.49 -3.18
C VAL A 117 -9.34 18.36 -4.50
N PRO A 118 -9.43 17.15 -5.09
CA PRO A 118 -10.23 16.93 -6.30
C PRO A 118 -11.68 17.36 -6.09
N SER A 119 -12.30 17.84 -7.18
CA SER A 119 -13.70 18.23 -7.14
C SER A 119 -14.61 17.06 -6.75
N SER A 120 -15.78 17.32 -6.17
CA SER A 120 -16.74 16.24 -5.94
C SER A 120 -17.30 15.71 -7.26
N GLY A 121 -17.50 14.41 -7.37
CA GLY A 121 -18.08 13.81 -8.56
C GLY A 121 -17.73 12.34 -8.72
N GLN A 122 -18.06 11.81 -9.89
CA GLN A 122 -17.69 10.46 -10.31
C GLN A 122 -16.36 10.49 -11.05
N TYR A 123 -15.53 9.51 -10.73
CA TYR A 123 -14.19 9.32 -11.29
C TYR A 123 -14.00 7.87 -11.69
N GLN A 124 -13.11 7.65 -12.63
CA GLN A 124 -12.57 6.35 -12.96
C GLN A 124 -11.14 6.26 -12.46
N LEU A 125 -10.83 5.25 -11.65
CA LEU A 125 -9.47 4.94 -11.24
C LEU A 125 -9.01 3.68 -11.97
N THR A 126 -7.99 3.83 -12.80
CA THR A 126 -7.40 2.75 -13.60
C THR A 126 -5.94 2.57 -13.24
N GLY A 127 -5.37 1.41 -13.53
CA GLY A 127 -3.97 1.17 -13.25
C GLY A 127 -3.58 -0.29 -13.31
N GLU A 128 -2.43 -0.60 -12.73
CA GLU A 128 -1.87 -1.94 -12.70
C GLU A 128 -1.24 -2.26 -11.35
N LEU A 129 -1.43 -3.49 -10.89
CA LEU A 129 -0.64 -4.11 -9.84
C LEU A 129 0.53 -4.85 -10.51
N ILE A 130 1.76 -4.62 -10.06
CA ILE A 130 2.97 -5.21 -10.65
C ILE A 130 3.78 -5.87 -9.55
N TRP A 131 4.13 -7.14 -9.70
CA TRP A 131 4.97 -7.86 -8.74
C TRP A 131 5.88 -8.86 -9.44
N SER A 132 6.88 -9.35 -8.71
CA SER A 132 7.73 -10.45 -9.17
C SER A 132 7.29 -11.76 -8.52
N GLU A 133 7.23 -12.82 -9.32
CA GLU A 133 6.94 -14.19 -8.92
C GLU A 133 7.84 -15.12 -9.73
N ASP A 134 8.59 -16.00 -9.07
CA ASP A 134 9.50 -16.96 -9.72
C ASP A 134 10.48 -16.34 -10.73
N ASN A 135 10.96 -15.13 -10.43
CA ASN A 135 11.80 -14.28 -11.28
C ASN A 135 11.12 -13.74 -12.55
N GLU A 136 9.82 -13.94 -12.71
CA GLU A 136 9.01 -13.32 -13.74
C GLU A 136 8.26 -12.11 -13.17
N GLN A 137 8.06 -11.09 -14.01
CA GLN A 137 7.18 -9.99 -13.67
C GLN A 137 5.74 -10.39 -14.01
N ARG A 138 4.85 -10.24 -13.03
CA ARG A 138 3.40 -10.38 -13.18
C ARG A 138 2.77 -8.99 -13.13
N THR A 139 1.74 -8.79 -13.94
CA THR A 139 0.97 -7.56 -14.00
C THR A 139 -0.52 -7.90 -14.00
N GLN A 140 -1.30 -7.17 -13.20
CA GLN A 140 -2.76 -7.26 -13.17
C GLN A 140 -3.36 -5.86 -13.36
N PRO A 141 -3.99 -5.58 -14.50
CA PRO A 141 -4.68 -4.31 -14.70
C PRO A 141 -5.97 -4.24 -13.87
N PHE A 142 -6.39 -3.02 -13.55
CA PHE A 142 -7.66 -2.75 -12.89
C PHE A 142 -8.32 -1.48 -13.41
N SER A 143 -9.64 -1.42 -13.21
CA SER A 143 -10.48 -0.26 -13.49
C SER A 143 -11.65 -0.27 -12.51
N VAL A 144 -11.71 0.70 -11.60
CA VAL A 144 -12.76 0.81 -10.58
C VAL A 144 -13.33 2.22 -10.52
N GLU A 145 -14.64 2.30 -10.33
CA GLU A 145 -15.33 3.58 -10.12
C GLU A 145 -15.00 4.15 -8.74
N LEU A 146 -14.92 5.47 -8.66
CA LEU A 146 -14.69 6.21 -7.43
C LEU A 146 -15.63 7.42 -7.36
N THR A 147 -16.43 7.48 -6.30
CA THR A 147 -17.22 8.69 -6.00
C THR A 147 -16.52 9.52 -4.93
N ILE A 148 -16.23 10.79 -5.26
CA ILE A 148 -15.77 11.79 -4.28
C ILE A 148 -16.99 12.62 -3.86
N PRO A 149 -17.41 12.58 -2.59
CA PRO A 149 -18.62 13.27 -2.14
C PRO A 149 -18.45 14.79 -2.18
N ARG A 150 -19.57 15.50 -2.36
CA ARG A 150 -19.61 16.95 -2.15
C ARG A 150 -19.33 17.21 -0.68
N SER A 151 -18.30 18.00 -0.39
CA SER A 151 -18.05 18.45 0.98
C SER A 151 -19.34 19.13 1.46
N ALA A 152 -19.99 18.59 2.49
CA ALA A 152 -21.14 19.25 3.08
C ALA A 152 -20.66 20.63 3.52
N ALA A 153 -21.25 21.69 2.96
CA ALA A 153 -21.09 23.02 3.53
C ALA A 153 -21.52 22.88 5.00
N ALA A 154 -20.62 23.19 5.93
CA ALA A 154 -21.00 23.35 7.32
C ALA A 154 -22.19 24.31 7.33
N GLY A 155 -23.35 23.81 7.75
CA GLY A 155 -24.55 24.61 7.81
C GLY A 155 -24.34 25.73 8.82
N GLN A 156 -24.44 26.96 8.31
CA GLN A 156 -24.78 28.22 8.99
C GLN A 156 -23.84 28.71 10.10
#